data_AF-A0A5B1R603-F1
#
_entry.id   AF-A0A5B1R603-F1
#
_cell.length_a   1.000
_cell.length_b   1.000
_cell.length_c   1.000
_cell.angle_alpha   90.00
_cell.angle_beta   90.00
_cell.angle_gamma   90.00
#
_symmetry.space_group_name_H-M   'P 1'
#
loop_
_entity.id
_entity.type
_entity.pdbx_description
1 polymer ?
#
loop_
_entity_poly.entity_id
_entity_poly.type
_entity_poly.pdbx_seq_one_letter_code
_entity_poly.pdbx_strand_id
1 'polypeptide(L)'
;MSVDINVGDIIRELRETFVGVFTWVRDHHIQHRGRRERVYRALASHNALTFMGSPSGIYPPWESLDYYRSNHFQARTDPFLKAASYGMTGTKAKIMMLFLWIIVRALPDRDESRVRSLVSDVISKGLGEGESDVGEYKDVVRELVACFCRPLPQKIEAVLTDPTMALHAGLDLPSLLDMFRQAFPDVRKLEYDISESPSALLHRQEGVRVLVPLNPHTQRVLAWSMKKLSMGHRVTCLENLRDDVCWNVYIPGAFLVFYYHYREHSFIFFYRSSTTITAPATSPSSTSSSCTSPASSAAP
;
A
#
# COMPACT_ATOMS: atom_id res chain seq x y z
N MET A 1 -21.68 -74.80 0.14
CA MET A 1 -20.68 -73.88 -0.44
C MET A 1 -20.08 -73.08 0.71
N SER A 2 -18.86 -73.40 1.12
CA SER A 2 -18.08 -72.60 2.07
C SER A 2 -17.29 -71.56 1.28
N VAL A 3 -17.50 -70.29 1.58
CA VAL A 3 -16.70 -69.20 0.99
C VAL A 3 -15.42 -69.12 1.83
N ASP A 4 -14.30 -69.55 1.26
CA ASP A 4 -12.98 -69.36 1.87
C ASP A 4 -12.59 -67.90 1.67
N ILE A 5 -12.78 -67.10 2.72
CA ILE A 5 -12.35 -65.71 2.73
C ILE A 5 -10.86 -65.71 3.08
N ASN A 6 -10.00 -65.47 2.09
CA ASN A 6 -8.57 -65.33 2.32
C ASN A 6 -8.27 -63.98 3.02
N VAL A 7 -8.36 -64.01 4.35
CA VAL A 7 -8.09 -62.86 5.22
C VAL A 7 -6.68 -62.28 4.97
N GLY A 8 -5.71 -63.11 4.56
CA GLY A 8 -4.36 -62.67 4.24
C GLY A 8 -4.28 -61.76 3.02
N ASP A 9 -5.06 -62.05 1.99
CA ASP A 9 -5.15 -61.20 0.79
C ASP A 9 -5.88 -59.89 1.08
N ILE A 10 -6.93 -59.92 1.89
CA ILE A 10 -7.67 -58.73 2.32
C ILE A 10 -6.79 -57.79 3.15
N ILE A 11 -6.00 -58.34 4.09
CA ILE A 11 -5.07 -57.54 4.91
C ILE A 11 -3.95 -56.94 4.04
N ARG A 12 -3.45 -57.67 3.05
CA ARG A 12 -2.44 -57.19 2.10
C ARG A 12 -2.98 -56.05 1.24
N GLU A 13 -4.16 -56.20 0.67
CA GLU A 13 -4.83 -55.19 -0.16
C GLU A 13 -5.17 -53.93 0.64
N LEU A 14 -5.65 -54.09 1.88
CA LEU A 14 -5.86 -52.96 2.80
C LEU A 14 -4.56 -52.22 3.09
N ARG A 15 -3.48 -52.94 3.41
CA ARG A 15 -2.16 -52.34 3.66
C ARG A 15 -1.65 -51.59 2.44
N GLU A 16 -1.74 -52.16 1.25
CA GLU A 16 -1.32 -51.53 -0.01
C GLU A 16 -2.14 -50.26 -0.28
N THR A 17 -3.45 -50.29 -0.03
CA THR A 17 -4.33 -49.13 -0.13
C THR A 17 -3.93 -48.03 0.86
N PHE A 18 -3.74 -48.38 2.14
CA PHE A 18 -3.34 -47.41 3.17
C PHE A 18 -1.97 -46.81 2.90
N VAL A 19 -1.00 -47.62 2.49
CA VAL A 19 0.34 -47.15 2.11
C VAL A 19 0.23 -46.21 0.91
N GLY A 20 -0.51 -46.60 -0.13
CA GLY A 20 -0.74 -45.78 -1.32
C GLY A 20 -1.37 -44.43 -1.02
N VAL A 21 -2.42 -44.41 -0.18
CA VAL A 21 -3.06 -43.17 0.28
C VAL A 21 -2.08 -42.32 1.09
N PHE A 22 -1.33 -42.91 2.02
CA PHE A 22 -0.40 -42.16 2.85
C PHE A 22 0.76 -41.58 2.04
N THR A 23 1.33 -42.34 1.10
CA THR A 23 2.37 -41.84 0.19
C THR A 23 1.82 -40.75 -0.71
N TRP A 24 0.62 -40.91 -1.25
CA TRP A 24 -0.03 -39.89 -2.07
C TRP A 24 -0.27 -38.59 -1.28
N VAL A 25 -0.80 -38.68 -0.05
CA VAL A 25 -1.02 -37.52 0.82
C VAL A 25 0.31 -36.82 1.13
N ARG A 26 1.35 -37.58 1.46
CA ARG A 26 2.68 -37.04 1.77
C ARG A 26 3.28 -36.34 0.54
N ASP A 27 3.26 -36.99 -0.61
CA ASP A 27 3.87 -36.48 -1.83
C ASP A 27 3.10 -35.24 -2.32
N HIS A 28 1.76 -35.25 -2.23
CA HIS A 28 0.92 -34.08 -2.49
C HIS A 28 1.25 -32.93 -1.52
N HIS A 29 1.50 -33.22 -0.23
CA HIS A 29 1.88 -32.19 0.73
C HIS A 29 3.27 -31.58 0.42
N ILE A 30 4.23 -32.41 0.03
CA ILE A 30 5.58 -31.96 -0.38
C ILE A 30 5.48 -31.10 -1.64
N GLN A 31 4.75 -31.56 -2.66
CA GLN A 31 4.55 -30.80 -3.90
C GLN A 31 3.85 -29.47 -3.64
N HIS A 32 2.77 -29.46 -2.84
CA HIS A 32 2.07 -28.25 -2.48
C HIS A 32 2.96 -27.26 -1.71
N ARG A 33 3.85 -27.76 -0.83
CA ARG A 33 4.84 -26.91 -0.15
C ARG A 33 5.81 -26.28 -1.15
N GLY A 34 6.33 -27.07 -2.10
CA GLY A 34 7.22 -26.58 -3.15
C GLY A 34 6.57 -25.54 -4.06
N ARG A 35 5.33 -25.79 -4.53
CA ARG A 35 4.55 -24.82 -5.32
C ARG A 35 4.35 -23.51 -4.57
N ARG A 36 4.01 -23.59 -3.28
CA ARG A 36 3.83 -22.41 -2.43
C ARG A 36 5.12 -21.60 -2.29
N GLU A 37 6.24 -22.27 -2.07
CA GLU A 37 7.55 -21.60 -2.00
C GLU A 37 7.84 -20.84 -3.30
N ARG A 38 7.59 -21.44 -4.47
CA ARG A 38 7.78 -20.78 -5.76
C ARG A 38 6.87 -19.56 -5.93
N VAL A 39 5.58 -19.67 -5.58
CA VAL A 39 4.66 -18.53 -5.60
C VAL A 39 5.15 -17.40 -4.70
N TYR A 40 5.61 -17.69 -3.48
CA TYR A 40 6.14 -16.64 -2.60
C TYR A 40 7.44 -16.04 -3.12
N ARG A 41 8.32 -16.85 -3.72
CA ARG A 41 9.51 -16.35 -4.41
C ARG A 41 9.14 -15.42 -5.57
N ALA A 42 8.12 -15.77 -6.34
CA ALA A 42 7.63 -14.94 -7.44
C ALA A 42 7.10 -13.59 -6.92
N LEU A 43 6.21 -13.61 -5.92
CA LEU A 43 5.71 -12.39 -5.28
C LEU A 43 6.84 -11.53 -4.70
N ALA A 44 7.84 -12.16 -4.08
CA ALA A 44 9.00 -11.50 -3.49
C ALA A 44 9.99 -10.93 -4.52
N SER A 45 9.92 -11.38 -5.77
CA SER A 45 10.80 -10.95 -6.86
C SER A 45 10.13 -9.93 -7.78
N HIS A 46 8.86 -9.58 -7.52
CA HIS A 46 8.12 -8.65 -8.36
C HIS A 46 8.72 -7.24 -8.36
N ASN A 47 8.88 -6.65 -9.55
CA ASN A 47 9.57 -5.37 -9.75
C ASN A 47 9.01 -4.20 -8.92
N ALA A 48 7.71 -4.19 -8.63
CA ALA A 48 7.09 -3.21 -7.73
C ALA A 48 7.82 -3.05 -6.38
N LEU A 49 8.38 -4.14 -5.83
CA LEU A 49 9.06 -4.14 -4.55
C LEU A 49 10.38 -3.37 -4.58
N THR A 50 10.98 -3.15 -5.75
CA THR A 50 12.21 -2.35 -5.89
C THR A 50 11.99 -0.88 -5.54
N PHE A 51 10.75 -0.40 -5.71
CA PHE A 51 10.35 0.97 -5.40
C PHE A 51 9.74 1.12 -4.01
N MET A 52 9.46 0.01 -3.32
CA MET A 52 9.03 0.08 -1.93
C MET A 52 10.25 0.40 -1.09
N GLY A 53 10.15 1.43 -0.25
CA GLY A 53 11.25 1.87 0.59
C GLY A 53 11.84 0.71 1.38
N SER A 54 13.17 0.64 1.42
CA SER A 54 13.86 -0.40 2.18
C SER A 54 13.31 -0.41 3.61
N PRO A 55 13.09 -1.60 4.21
CA PRO A 55 12.75 -1.72 5.62
C PRO A 55 13.88 -1.27 6.56
N SER A 56 14.80 -0.41 6.12
CA SER A 56 16.06 0.00 6.77
C SER A 56 15.90 0.83 8.05
N GLY A 57 14.73 0.79 8.70
CA GLY A 57 14.58 1.19 10.09
C GLY A 57 14.70 -0.02 11.02
N ILE A 58 14.97 0.23 12.31
CA ILE A 58 14.94 -0.81 13.37
C ILE A 58 13.58 -1.54 13.38
N TYR A 59 12.52 -0.86 12.90
CA TYR A 59 11.20 -1.43 12.60
C TYR A 59 10.68 -0.85 11.27
N PRO A 60 10.56 -1.61 10.18
CA PRO A 60 9.87 -1.14 9.00
C PRO A 60 8.44 -0.68 9.29
N PRO A 61 7.92 0.35 8.60
CA PRO A 61 6.55 0.84 8.81
C PRO A 61 5.48 -0.25 8.68
N TRP A 62 5.75 -1.29 7.87
CA TRP A 62 4.85 -2.42 7.67
C TRP A 62 4.90 -3.47 8.78
N GLU A 63 5.90 -3.49 9.67
CA GLU A 63 5.88 -4.39 10.85
C GLU A 63 4.75 -4.02 11.82
N SER A 64 4.35 -2.74 11.85
CA SER A 64 3.13 -2.31 12.55
C SER A 64 1.84 -2.90 11.95
N LEU A 65 1.93 -3.36 10.70
CA LEU A 65 0.86 -4.05 9.96
C LEU A 65 0.98 -5.57 10.09
N ASP A 66 1.99 -6.09 10.80
CA ASP A 66 2.08 -7.51 11.14
C ASP A 66 1.02 -7.83 12.21
N TYR A 67 -0.20 -8.04 11.71
CA TYR A 67 -1.41 -8.27 12.51
C TYR A 67 -1.36 -9.57 13.31
N TYR A 68 -0.34 -10.41 13.12
CA TYR A 68 -0.07 -11.61 13.91
C TYR A 68 0.44 -11.32 15.32
N ARG A 69 0.99 -10.12 15.59
CA ARG A 69 1.34 -9.72 16.96
C ARG A 69 0.12 -9.46 17.84
N SER A 70 -1.08 -9.33 17.26
CA SER A 70 -2.33 -9.33 18.02
C SER A 70 -2.91 -10.73 18.10
N ASN A 71 -3.08 -11.25 19.32
CA ASN A 71 -3.57 -12.59 19.71
C ASN A 71 -4.99 -12.97 19.21
N HIS A 72 -5.51 -12.35 18.15
CA HIS A 72 -6.91 -12.48 17.72
C HIS A 72 -7.11 -13.22 16.40
N PHE A 73 -6.05 -13.66 15.71
CA PHE A 73 -6.18 -14.42 14.46
C PHE A 73 -5.82 -15.89 14.63
N GLN A 74 -6.86 -16.71 14.76
CA GLN A 74 -6.78 -18.15 14.52
C GLN A 74 -6.67 -18.39 13.01
N ALA A 75 -5.57 -18.98 12.56
CA ALA A 75 -5.60 -20.19 11.71
C ALA A 75 -4.19 -20.53 11.19
N ARG A 76 -3.75 -21.77 11.45
CA ARG A 76 -2.56 -22.38 10.82
C ARG A 76 -2.62 -22.42 9.28
N THR A 77 -3.76 -22.07 8.68
CA THR A 77 -4.01 -22.10 7.23
C THR A 77 -3.78 -20.76 6.53
N ASP A 78 -3.50 -19.67 7.26
CA ASP A 78 -3.38 -18.34 6.66
C ASP A 78 -2.13 -18.23 5.74
N PRO A 79 -2.30 -17.78 4.49
CA PRO A 79 -1.19 -17.59 3.56
C PRO A 79 -0.07 -16.68 4.07
N PHE A 80 -0.37 -15.64 4.86
CA PHE A 80 0.65 -14.74 5.40
C PHE A 80 1.50 -15.43 6.48
N LEU A 81 0.89 -16.27 7.32
CA LEU A 81 1.62 -17.06 8.33
C LEU A 81 2.53 -18.08 7.64
N LYS A 82 2.01 -18.74 6.60
CA LYS A 82 2.79 -19.67 5.77
C LYS A 82 3.97 -18.94 5.09
N ALA A 83 3.77 -17.73 4.58
CA ALA A 83 4.83 -16.92 3.99
C ALA A 83 5.93 -16.59 5.00
N ALA A 84 5.60 -16.28 6.26
CA ALA A 84 6.57 -15.96 7.31
C ALA A 84 7.64 -17.05 7.54
N SER A 85 7.33 -18.32 7.23
CA SER A 85 8.28 -19.43 7.35
C SER A 85 9.45 -19.40 6.35
N TYR A 86 9.40 -18.52 5.34
CA TYR A 86 10.42 -18.39 4.29
C TYR A 86 11.38 -17.20 4.50
N GLY A 87 11.54 -16.73 5.75
CA GLY A 87 12.50 -15.69 6.11
C GLY A 87 12.33 -14.38 5.34
N MET A 88 13.40 -13.86 4.74
CA MET A 88 13.40 -12.60 3.98
C MET A 88 12.50 -12.67 2.73
N THR A 89 12.53 -13.79 2.00
CA THR A 89 11.63 -14.03 0.85
C THR A 89 10.17 -13.98 1.31
N GLY A 90 9.88 -14.67 2.41
CA GLY A 90 8.57 -14.64 3.06
C GLY A 90 8.11 -13.24 3.41
N THR A 91 9.02 -12.44 3.96
CA THR A 91 8.75 -11.05 4.33
C THR A 91 8.38 -10.19 3.12
N LYS A 92 9.18 -10.24 2.06
CA LYS A 92 8.88 -9.54 0.79
C LYS A 92 7.55 -10.00 0.18
N ALA A 93 7.28 -11.31 0.20
CA ALA A 93 6.01 -11.86 -0.26
C ALA A 93 4.83 -11.32 0.56
N LYS A 94 4.92 -11.26 1.90
CA LYS A 94 3.87 -10.67 2.76
C LYS A 94 3.58 -9.22 2.39
N ILE A 95 4.61 -8.42 2.10
CA ILE A 95 4.44 -7.02 1.69
C ILE A 95 3.63 -6.96 0.38
N MET A 96 4.03 -7.75 -0.63
CA MET A 96 3.30 -7.83 -1.89
C MET A 96 1.86 -8.33 -1.69
N MET A 97 1.66 -9.37 -0.89
CA MET A 97 0.34 -9.92 -0.58
C MET A 97 -0.56 -8.89 0.11
N LEU A 98 -0.02 -8.11 1.04
CA LEU A 98 -0.78 -7.03 1.69
C LEU A 98 -1.16 -5.94 0.68
N PHE A 99 -0.22 -5.57 -0.19
CA PHE A 99 -0.49 -4.58 -1.23
C PHE A 99 -1.59 -5.04 -2.19
N LEU A 100 -1.53 -6.31 -2.64
CA LEU A 100 -2.58 -6.93 -3.44
C LEU A 100 -3.92 -6.95 -2.70
N TRP A 101 -3.94 -7.29 -1.41
CA TRP A 101 -5.17 -7.28 -0.63
C TRP A 101 -5.80 -5.88 -0.60
N ILE A 102 -5.00 -4.82 -0.47
CA ILE A 102 -5.50 -3.44 -0.48
C ILE A 102 -6.05 -3.05 -1.85
N ILE A 103 -5.35 -3.40 -2.94
CA ILE A 103 -5.84 -3.19 -4.31
C ILE A 103 -7.16 -3.93 -4.53
N VAL A 104 -7.24 -5.20 -4.12
CA VAL A 104 -8.45 -6.04 -4.24
C VAL A 104 -9.62 -5.45 -3.47
N ARG A 105 -9.37 -4.85 -2.30
CA ARG A 105 -10.42 -4.21 -1.50
C ARG A 105 -10.96 -2.93 -2.13
N ALA A 106 -10.24 -2.38 -3.09
CA ALA A 106 -10.67 -1.25 -3.88
C ALA A 106 -11.44 -1.63 -5.14
N LEU A 107 -11.58 -2.93 -5.43
CA LEU A 107 -12.39 -3.41 -6.54
C LEU A 107 -13.88 -3.43 -6.18
N PRO A 108 -14.76 -2.95 -7.09
CA PRO A 108 -16.20 -3.11 -6.95
C PRO A 108 -16.55 -4.60 -7.02
N ASP A 109 -17.53 -5.01 -6.22
CA ASP A 109 -18.11 -6.35 -6.17
C ASP A 109 -17.16 -7.52 -5.86
N ARG A 110 -15.85 -7.27 -5.70
CA ARG A 110 -14.81 -8.26 -5.37
C ARG A 110 -14.94 -9.55 -6.20
N ASP A 111 -15.21 -9.38 -7.49
CA ASP A 111 -15.33 -10.51 -8.41
C ASP A 111 -14.07 -11.39 -8.36
N GLU A 112 -14.23 -12.63 -7.90
CA GLU A 112 -13.15 -13.59 -7.76
C GLU A 112 -12.41 -13.83 -9.07
N SER A 113 -13.09 -13.72 -10.22
CA SER A 113 -12.47 -13.91 -11.54
C SER A 113 -11.42 -12.83 -11.81
N ARG A 114 -11.77 -11.58 -11.51
CA ARG A 114 -10.90 -10.41 -11.65
C ARG A 114 -9.76 -10.42 -10.64
N VAL A 115 -10.05 -10.80 -9.39
CA VAL A 115 -9.02 -10.98 -8.35
C VAL A 115 -8.04 -12.09 -8.74
N ARG A 116 -8.54 -13.21 -9.25
CA ARG A 116 -7.71 -14.32 -9.74
C ARG A 116 -6.82 -13.89 -10.89
N SER A 117 -7.36 -13.15 -11.87
CA SER A 117 -6.58 -12.61 -12.97
C SER A 117 -5.45 -11.70 -12.49
N LEU A 118 -5.75 -10.77 -11.58
CA LEU A 118 -4.75 -9.88 -10.97
C LEU A 118 -3.65 -10.66 -10.25
N VAL A 119 -4.01 -11.61 -9.39
CA VAL A 119 -3.05 -12.41 -8.61
C VAL A 119 -2.19 -13.28 -9.53
N SER A 120 -2.80 -13.91 -10.52
CA SER A 120 -2.06 -14.70 -11.51
C SER A 120 -1.09 -13.84 -12.31
N ASP A 121 -1.49 -12.66 -12.80
CA ASP A 121 -0.59 -11.75 -13.53
C ASP A 121 0.63 -11.35 -12.70
N VAL A 122 0.42 -11.01 -11.42
CA VAL A 122 1.52 -10.66 -10.50
C VAL A 122 2.47 -11.84 -10.29
N ILE A 123 1.93 -13.04 -10.11
CA ILE A 123 2.76 -14.24 -9.92
C ILE A 123 3.53 -14.52 -11.21
N SER A 124 2.87 -14.55 -12.37
CA SER A 124 3.49 -14.78 -13.68
C SER A 124 4.66 -13.84 -13.94
N LYS A 125 4.52 -12.55 -13.63
CA LYS A 125 5.59 -11.55 -13.78
C LYS A 125 6.76 -11.74 -12.82
N GLY A 126 6.54 -12.43 -11.70
CA GLY A 126 7.58 -12.74 -10.73
C GLY A 126 8.24 -14.11 -10.94
N LEU A 127 7.67 -14.97 -11.78
CA LEU A 127 8.26 -16.25 -12.15
C LEU A 127 9.52 -16.01 -13.01
N GLY A 128 10.56 -16.80 -12.78
CA GLY A 128 11.83 -16.67 -13.50
C GLY A 128 11.73 -17.18 -14.94
N GLU A 129 12.75 -16.86 -15.76
CA GLU A 129 12.88 -17.39 -17.12
C GLU A 129 12.88 -18.92 -17.09
N GLY A 130 11.87 -19.55 -17.71
CA GLY A 130 11.68 -21.00 -17.74
C GLY A 130 10.48 -21.52 -16.94
N GLU A 131 9.84 -20.70 -16.11
CA GLU A 131 8.61 -21.05 -15.38
C GLU A 131 7.42 -20.26 -15.94
N SER A 132 6.88 -20.71 -17.08
CA SER A 132 5.89 -19.91 -17.82
C SER A 132 4.43 -20.23 -17.50
N ASP A 133 4.12 -21.38 -16.88
CA ASP A 133 2.74 -21.78 -16.63
C ASP A 133 2.29 -21.50 -15.19
N VAL A 134 1.63 -20.36 -14.99
CA VAL A 134 0.96 -20.04 -13.71
C VAL A 134 -0.13 -21.07 -13.34
N GLY A 135 -0.60 -21.82 -14.34
CA GLY A 135 -1.60 -22.87 -14.21
C GLY A 135 -1.17 -24.03 -13.30
N GLU A 136 0.14 -24.26 -13.12
CA GLU A 136 0.66 -25.27 -12.19
C GLU A 136 0.43 -24.90 -10.72
N TYR A 137 0.17 -23.61 -10.43
CA TYR A 137 0.03 -23.06 -9.08
C TYR A 137 -1.42 -22.71 -8.71
N LYS A 138 -2.42 -23.23 -9.47
CA LYS A 138 -3.85 -22.91 -9.31
C LYS A 138 -4.38 -23.08 -7.88
N ASP A 139 -3.90 -24.10 -7.17
CA ASP A 139 -4.26 -24.37 -5.77
C ASP A 139 -3.80 -23.25 -4.83
N VAL A 140 -2.55 -22.82 -4.97
CA VAL A 140 -1.98 -21.72 -4.17
C VAL A 140 -2.61 -20.38 -4.56
N VAL A 141 -2.83 -20.12 -5.85
CA VAL A 141 -3.54 -18.93 -6.33
C VAL A 141 -4.94 -18.86 -5.72
N ARG A 142 -5.67 -19.98 -5.70
CA ARG A 142 -6.99 -20.06 -5.06
C ARG A 142 -6.93 -19.79 -3.56
N GLU A 143 -5.91 -20.29 -2.84
CA GLU A 143 -5.70 -19.94 -1.42
C GLU A 143 -5.53 -18.41 -1.24
N LEU A 144 -4.76 -17.77 -2.11
CA LEU A 144 -4.52 -16.32 -2.06
C LEU A 144 -5.76 -15.50 -2.40
N VAL A 145 -6.47 -15.85 -3.47
CA VAL A 145 -7.74 -15.19 -3.87
C VAL A 145 -8.75 -15.27 -2.73
N ALA A 146 -8.94 -16.47 -2.15
CA ALA A 146 -9.84 -16.66 -1.02
C ALA A 146 -9.42 -15.86 0.22
N CYS A 147 -8.12 -15.55 0.37
CA CYS A 147 -7.63 -14.64 1.41
C CYS A 147 -7.95 -13.18 1.09
N PHE A 148 -7.64 -12.70 -0.12
CA PHE A 148 -7.80 -11.30 -0.50
C PHE A 148 -9.26 -10.86 -0.63
N CYS A 149 -10.18 -11.78 -0.90
CA CYS A 149 -11.61 -11.50 -0.88
C CYS A 149 -12.19 -11.30 0.54
N ARG A 150 -11.47 -11.69 1.59
CA ARG A 150 -11.91 -11.48 2.99
C ARG A 150 -11.83 -10.02 3.41
N PRO A 151 -12.55 -9.63 4.48
CA PRO A 151 -12.35 -8.36 5.15
C PRO A 151 -10.90 -8.11 5.53
N LEU A 152 -10.43 -6.87 5.31
CA LEU A 152 -9.11 -6.47 5.82
C LEU A 152 -9.11 -6.55 7.34
N PRO A 153 -7.94 -6.78 7.97
CA PRO A 153 -7.81 -6.61 9.40
C PRO A 153 -8.26 -5.20 9.81
N GLN A 154 -9.06 -5.09 10.88
CA GLN A 154 -9.69 -3.82 11.32
C GLN A 154 -8.70 -2.65 11.40
N LYS A 155 -7.48 -2.89 11.88
CA LYS A 155 -6.43 -1.85 11.98
C LYS A 155 -6.04 -1.28 10.62
N ILE A 156 -6.04 -2.09 9.57
CA ILE A 156 -5.70 -1.68 8.20
C ILE A 156 -6.92 -1.02 7.56
N GLU A 157 -8.10 -1.60 7.76
CA GLU A 157 -9.37 -1.07 7.26
C GLU A 157 -9.64 0.33 7.81
N ALA A 158 -9.44 0.57 9.11
CA ALA A 158 -9.62 1.87 9.75
C ALA A 158 -8.79 2.98 9.08
N VAL A 159 -7.55 2.68 8.67
CA VAL A 159 -6.67 3.64 7.99
C VAL A 159 -7.14 3.91 6.56
N LEU A 160 -7.66 2.90 5.86
CA LEU A 160 -8.20 3.07 4.51
C LEU A 160 -9.55 3.78 4.49
N THR A 161 -10.33 3.67 5.56
CA THR A 161 -11.63 4.36 5.70
C THR A 161 -11.50 5.78 6.24
N ASP A 162 -10.31 6.17 6.72
CA ASP A 162 -10.05 7.51 7.24
C ASP A 162 -10.29 8.60 6.17
N PRO A 163 -11.29 9.48 6.34
CA PRO A 163 -11.58 10.55 5.39
C PRO A 163 -10.42 11.53 5.23
N THR A 164 -9.57 11.70 6.25
CA THR A 164 -8.43 12.62 6.20
C THR A 164 -7.35 12.18 5.20
N MET A 165 -7.38 10.90 4.78
CA MET A 165 -6.49 10.38 3.74
C MET A 165 -6.96 10.76 2.32
N ALA A 166 -8.20 11.21 2.14
CA ALA A 166 -8.71 11.71 0.85
C ALA A 166 -8.39 13.21 0.71
N LEU A 167 -7.13 13.50 0.41
CA LEU A 167 -6.50 14.82 0.51
C LEU A 167 -7.13 15.93 -0.36
N HIS A 168 -8.03 15.60 -1.29
CA HIS A 168 -8.80 16.58 -2.07
C HIS A 168 -10.26 16.14 -2.30
N ALA A 169 -10.89 15.49 -1.32
CA ALA A 169 -12.29 15.05 -1.42
C ALA A 169 -13.32 16.19 -1.68
N GLY A 170 -12.93 17.45 -1.47
CA GLY A 170 -13.78 18.62 -1.71
C GLY A 170 -13.58 19.32 -3.05
N LEU A 171 -12.66 18.84 -3.90
CA LEU A 171 -12.42 19.40 -5.23
C LEU A 171 -13.12 18.56 -6.29
N ASP A 172 -13.83 19.22 -7.20
CA ASP A 172 -14.34 18.57 -8.39
C ASP A 172 -13.19 18.21 -9.36
N LEU A 173 -13.43 17.18 -10.18
CA LEU A 173 -12.42 16.68 -11.11
C LEU A 173 -11.99 17.73 -12.15
N PRO A 174 -12.89 18.48 -12.82
CA PRO A 174 -12.49 19.58 -13.70
C PRO A 174 -11.50 20.56 -13.06
N SER A 175 -11.82 21.07 -11.86
CA SER A 175 -10.93 21.97 -11.12
C SER A 175 -9.58 21.33 -10.79
N LEU A 176 -9.57 20.06 -10.39
CA LEU A 176 -8.34 19.31 -10.14
C LEU A 176 -7.45 19.22 -11.40
N LEU A 177 -8.06 18.92 -12.55
CA LEU A 177 -7.35 18.81 -13.82
C LEU A 177 -6.84 20.17 -14.33
N ASP A 178 -7.56 21.25 -14.06
CA ASP A 178 -7.11 22.61 -14.39
C ASP A 178 -5.91 23.02 -13.54
N MET A 179 -5.95 22.77 -12.23
CA MET A 179 -4.78 22.99 -11.37
C MET A 179 -3.60 22.12 -11.80
N PHE A 180 -3.85 20.86 -12.19
CA PHE A 180 -2.78 20.00 -12.72
C PHE A 180 -2.14 20.62 -13.98
N ARG A 181 -2.94 21.07 -14.96
CA ARG A 181 -2.44 21.69 -16.20
C ARG A 181 -1.58 22.92 -15.91
N GLN A 182 -1.96 23.72 -14.91
CA GLN A 182 -1.19 24.89 -14.48
C GLN A 182 0.13 24.49 -13.81
N ALA A 183 0.12 23.46 -12.96
CA ALA A 183 1.30 23.02 -12.21
C ALA A 183 2.26 22.14 -13.03
N PHE A 184 1.78 21.48 -14.08
CA PHE A 184 2.51 20.54 -14.91
C PHE A 184 2.22 20.75 -16.41
N PRO A 185 2.64 21.89 -16.99
CA PRO A 185 2.53 22.10 -18.43
C PRO A 185 3.29 20.99 -19.18
N ASP A 186 2.69 20.47 -20.25
CA ASP A 186 3.25 19.46 -21.16
C ASP A 186 3.61 18.10 -20.52
N VAL A 187 3.23 17.85 -19.27
CA VAL A 187 3.46 16.56 -18.61
C VAL A 187 2.30 15.60 -18.89
N ARG A 188 2.65 14.41 -19.39
CA ARG A 188 1.67 13.34 -19.57
C ARG A 188 1.20 12.79 -18.22
N LYS A 189 -0.11 12.86 -18.00
CA LYS A 189 -0.80 12.32 -16.82
C LYS A 189 -1.57 11.04 -17.16
N LEU A 190 -1.87 10.25 -16.13
CA LEU A 190 -2.89 9.21 -16.16
C LEU A 190 -3.97 9.56 -15.14
N GLU A 191 -5.16 9.83 -15.63
CA GLU A 191 -6.37 9.89 -14.82
C GLU A 191 -6.67 8.48 -14.32
N TYR A 192 -6.60 8.28 -13.01
CA TYR A 192 -6.46 6.97 -12.40
C TYR A 192 -7.65 6.63 -11.50
N ASP A 193 -8.30 5.51 -11.81
CA ASP A 193 -9.24 4.83 -10.95
C ASP A 193 -8.77 3.39 -10.70
N ILE A 194 -8.51 3.07 -9.43
CA ILE A 194 -8.08 1.73 -9.02
C ILE A 194 -9.12 0.66 -9.32
N SER A 195 -10.40 1.04 -9.34
CA SER A 195 -11.50 0.13 -9.65
C SER A 195 -11.54 -0.28 -11.11
N GLU A 196 -10.91 0.48 -12.02
CA GLU A 196 -10.85 0.19 -13.45
C GLU A 196 -9.53 -0.50 -13.82
N SER A 197 -8.41 0.03 -13.33
CA SER A 197 -7.06 -0.43 -13.64
C SER A 197 -6.25 -0.79 -12.38
N PRO A 198 -6.64 -1.84 -11.64
CA PRO A 198 -6.01 -2.20 -10.36
C PRO A 198 -4.52 -2.54 -10.49
N SER A 199 -4.13 -3.11 -11.63
CA SER A 199 -2.76 -3.53 -11.86
C SER A 199 -1.80 -2.35 -12.00
N ALA A 200 -2.28 -1.15 -12.35
CA ALA A 200 -1.43 0.00 -12.66
C ALA A 200 -0.50 0.42 -11.51
N LEU A 201 -0.87 0.18 -10.25
CA LEU A 201 -0.01 0.49 -9.11
C LEU A 201 1.15 -0.49 -8.93
N LEU A 202 1.13 -1.64 -9.60
CA LEU A 202 2.16 -2.66 -9.52
C LEU A 202 3.30 -2.44 -10.53
N HIS A 203 3.19 -1.44 -11.40
CA HIS A 203 4.21 -1.20 -12.41
C HIS A 203 4.36 0.29 -12.72
N ARG A 204 5.57 0.64 -13.17
CA ARG A 204 5.84 1.97 -13.70
C ARG A 204 5.09 2.13 -15.02
N GLN A 205 4.33 3.21 -15.16
CA GLN A 205 3.55 3.48 -16.35
C GLN A 205 4.43 4.11 -17.42
N GLU A 206 4.56 3.47 -18.59
CA GLU A 206 5.41 3.97 -19.67
C GLU A 206 4.88 5.29 -20.23
N GLY A 207 5.76 6.29 -20.32
CA GLY A 207 5.43 7.62 -20.82
C GLY A 207 4.52 8.46 -19.91
N VAL A 208 3.94 7.90 -18.84
CA VAL A 208 3.14 8.64 -17.86
C VAL A 208 4.04 9.07 -16.71
N ARG A 209 4.05 10.37 -16.40
CA ARG A 209 4.86 10.92 -15.30
C ARG A 209 4.09 11.03 -13.99
N VAL A 210 2.78 11.29 -14.06
CA VAL A 210 1.95 11.60 -12.89
C VAL A 210 0.58 10.92 -12.96
N LEU A 211 0.16 10.30 -11.87
CA LEU A 211 -1.19 9.79 -11.65
C LEU A 211 -2.07 10.89 -11.04
N VAL A 212 -3.28 11.05 -11.55
CA VAL A 212 -4.31 11.95 -11.01
C VAL A 212 -5.48 11.08 -10.56
N PRO A 213 -5.71 10.90 -9.25
CA PRO A 213 -6.75 10.00 -8.77
C PRO A 213 -8.15 10.59 -9.02
N LEU A 214 -9.02 9.79 -9.63
CA LEU A 214 -10.36 10.23 -10.06
C LEU A 214 -11.39 10.26 -8.94
N ASN A 215 -11.18 9.50 -7.86
CA ASN A 215 -12.14 9.39 -6.78
C ASN A 215 -11.47 9.34 -5.39
N PRO A 216 -12.21 9.70 -4.32
CA PRO A 216 -11.68 9.70 -2.95
C PRO A 216 -11.19 8.32 -2.48
N HIS A 217 -11.69 7.24 -3.06
CA HIS A 217 -11.26 5.90 -2.70
C HIS A 217 -9.85 5.60 -3.20
N THR A 218 -9.58 5.90 -4.48
CA THR A 218 -8.26 5.81 -5.10
C THR A 218 -7.26 6.72 -4.39
N GLN A 219 -7.66 7.93 -4.01
CA GLN A 219 -6.83 8.84 -3.22
C GLN A 219 -6.36 8.19 -1.90
N ARG A 220 -7.27 7.55 -1.17
CA ARG A 220 -6.95 6.89 0.10
C ARG A 220 -5.99 5.72 -0.08
N VAL A 221 -6.17 4.91 -1.12
CA VAL A 221 -5.25 3.79 -1.43
C VAL A 221 -3.86 4.30 -1.79
N LEU A 222 -3.76 5.33 -2.62
CA LEU A 222 -2.48 5.95 -2.98
C LEU A 222 -1.79 6.56 -1.75
N ALA A 223 -2.53 7.33 -0.94
CA ALA A 223 -2.02 7.94 0.29
C ALA A 223 -1.52 6.88 1.29
N TRP A 224 -2.29 5.80 1.46
CA TRP A 224 -1.90 4.67 2.30
C TRP A 224 -0.62 4.02 1.77
N SER A 225 -0.53 3.77 0.47
CA SER A 225 0.62 3.11 -0.17
C SER A 225 1.90 3.94 -0.03
N MET A 226 1.81 5.26 -0.24
CA MET A 226 2.92 6.18 0.00
C MET A 226 3.33 6.19 1.48
N LYS A 227 2.37 6.28 2.41
CA LYS A 227 2.66 6.40 3.85
C LYS A 227 3.20 5.12 4.48
N LYS A 228 2.69 3.96 4.06
CA LYS A 228 2.95 2.66 4.70
C LYS A 228 3.96 1.80 3.97
N LEU A 229 3.99 1.86 2.65
CA LEU A 229 4.93 1.08 1.83
C LEU A 229 6.05 1.94 1.24
N SER A 230 6.02 3.26 1.47
CA SER A 230 6.90 4.22 0.77
C SER A 230 6.83 4.02 -0.74
N MET A 231 5.67 3.61 -1.24
CA MET A 231 5.47 3.32 -2.65
C MET A 231 4.87 4.56 -3.32
N GLY A 232 5.63 5.11 -4.26
CA GLY A 232 5.26 6.33 -4.98
C GLY A 232 5.57 7.63 -4.24
N HIS A 233 5.27 8.75 -4.88
CA HIS A 233 5.59 10.07 -4.35
C HIS A 233 4.48 11.10 -4.59
N ARG A 234 4.23 11.95 -3.60
CA ARG A 234 3.31 13.09 -3.72
C ARG A 234 3.99 14.21 -4.50
N VAL A 235 3.33 14.73 -5.52
CA VAL A 235 3.81 15.89 -6.27
C VAL A 235 2.76 17.00 -6.31
N THR A 236 3.25 18.24 -6.23
CA THR A 236 2.44 19.47 -6.30
C THR A 236 2.84 20.35 -7.48
N CYS A 237 4.07 20.21 -7.97
CA CYS A 237 4.68 20.97 -9.06
C CYS A 237 5.80 20.15 -9.73
N LEU A 238 6.32 20.64 -10.85
CA LEU A 238 7.35 19.97 -11.66
C LEU A 238 8.62 19.64 -10.88
N GLU A 239 9.06 20.52 -9.98
CA GLU A 239 10.29 20.38 -9.20
C GLU A 239 10.24 19.18 -8.23
N ASN A 240 9.03 18.72 -7.89
CA ASN A 240 8.81 17.60 -6.98
C ASN A 240 8.76 16.25 -7.71
N LEU A 241 8.87 16.21 -9.03
CA LEU A 241 8.86 14.95 -9.78
C LEU A 241 10.06 14.07 -9.40
N ARG A 242 9.77 12.80 -9.13
CA ARG A 242 10.79 11.79 -8.82
C ARG A 242 10.81 10.70 -9.88
N ASP A 243 12.01 10.33 -10.31
CA ASP A 243 12.26 9.24 -11.25
C ASP A 243 12.64 7.92 -10.55
N ASP A 244 12.93 7.96 -9.25
CA ASP A 244 13.33 6.82 -8.43
C ASP A 244 12.15 6.16 -7.69
N VAL A 245 10.92 6.52 -8.05
CA VAL A 245 9.68 5.96 -7.48
C VAL A 245 8.84 5.24 -8.53
N CYS A 246 7.97 4.34 -8.08
CA CYS A 246 7.11 3.58 -9.00
C CYS A 246 6.13 4.48 -9.78
N TRP A 247 5.61 5.50 -9.12
CA TRP A 247 4.65 6.46 -9.67
C TRP A 247 4.67 7.76 -8.86
N ASN A 248 4.42 8.89 -9.52
CA ASN A 248 4.13 10.17 -8.85
C ASN A 248 2.61 10.37 -8.81
N VAL A 249 2.07 10.95 -7.74
CA VAL A 249 0.64 11.26 -7.59
C VAL A 249 0.48 12.74 -7.39
N TYR A 250 -0.35 13.35 -8.24
CA TYR A 250 -0.72 14.73 -8.06
C TYR A 250 -1.63 14.88 -6.85
N ILE A 251 -1.19 15.68 -5.87
CA ILE A 251 -2.01 16.10 -4.75
C ILE A 251 -1.80 17.60 -4.58
N PRO A 252 -2.80 18.44 -4.91
CA PRO A 252 -2.64 19.89 -4.86
C PRO A 252 -2.16 20.35 -3.47
N GLY A 253 -1.34 21.40 -3.46
CA GLY A 253 -0.89 22.03 -2.22
C GLY A 253 -2.06 22.71 -1.52
N ALA A 254 -2.10 22.66 -0.18
CA ALA A 254 -3.19 23.25 0.61
C ALA A 254 -3.45 24.73 0.23
N PHE A 255 -2.40 25.50 -0.05
CA PHE A 255 -2.48 26.89 -0.50
C PHE A 255 -3.24 27.08 -1.82
N LEU A 256 -3.09 26.16 -2.78
CA LEU A 256 -3.78 26.25 -4.08
C LEU A 256 -5.27 25.90 -3.93
N VAL A 257 -5.61 24.98 -3.03
CA VAL A 257 -7.00 24.62 -2.73
C VAL A 257 -7.73 25.81 -2.11
N PHE A 258 -7.14 26.53 -1.16
CA PHE A 258 -7.73 27.73 -0.59
C PHE A 258 -7.91 28.85 -1.62
N TYR A 259 -6.94 29.04 -2.52
CA TYR A 259 -7.03 30.07 -3.57
C TYR A 259 -8.13 29.77 -4.60
N TYR A 260 -8.27 28.50 -5.03
CA TYR A 260 -9.34 28.09 -5.94
C TYR A 260 -10.73 28.21 -5.29
N HIS A 261 -10.86 27.78 -4.02
CA HIS A 261 -12.10 27.89 -3.28
C HIS A 261 -12.51 29.36 -3.05
N TYR A 262 -11.55 30.28 -2.91
CA TYR A 262 -11.81 31.72 -2.86
C TYR A 262 -12.17 32.31 -4.22
N ARG A 263 -11.59 31.81 -5.31
CA ARG A 263 -11.86 32.32 -6.67
C ARG A 263 -13.30 32.01 -7.11
N GLU A 264 -13.84 30.85 -6.76
CA GLU A 264 -15.25 30.50 -7.06
C GLU A 264 -16.26 31.18 -6.12
N HIS A 265 -15.83 31.64 -4.94
CA HIS A 265 -16.70 32.27 -3.94
C HIS A 265 -16.46 33.77 -3.72
N SER A 266 -15.69 34.45 -4.56
CA SER A 266 -15.47 35.89 -4.40
C SER A 266 -16.59 36.72 -5.01
N PHE A 267 -17.64 36.92 -4.21
CA PHE A 267 -18.11 38.29 -3.97
C PHE A 267 -16.94 39.10 -3.40
N ILE A 268 -16.76 40.29 -3.96
CA ILE A 268 -15.70 41.24 -3.66
C ILE A 268 -15.69 41.60 -2.17
N PHE A 269 -14.58 41.37 -1.49
CA PHE A 269 -14.17 42.19 -0.34
C PHE A 269 -12.80 42.79 -0.64
N PHE A 270 -12.79 44.07 -1.02
CA PHE A 270 -11.59 44.90 -0.98
C PHE A 270 -11.18 45.06 0.48
N TYR A 271 -10.02 44.53 0.86
CA TYR A 271 -9.37 44.97 2.10
C TYR A 271 -8.74 46.35 1.83
N ARG A 272 -9.44 47.40 2.27
CA ARG A 272 -8.94 48.78 2.28
C ARG A 272 -8.05 48.95 3.51
N SER A 273 -6.74 48.76 3.37
CA SER A 273 -5.78 49.16 4.40
C SER A 273 -5.55 50.67 4.31
N SER A 274 -6.20 51.42 5.19
CA SER A 274 -5.84 52.81 5.49
C SER A 274 -5.72 52.96 7.00
N THR A 275 -4.49 53.10 7.49
CA THR A 275 -4.19 53.95 8.64
C THR A 275 -2.69 54.17 8.74
N THR A 276 -2.27 55.26 8.12
CA THR A 276 -1.12 56.07 8.49
C THR A 276 -1.32 56.55 9.92
N ILE A 277 -0.39 56.29 10.83
CA ILE A 277 -0.30 57.02 12.11
C ILE A 277 1.05 57.72 12.15
N THR A 278 0.94 59.04 12.14
CA THR A 278 1.98 60.06 12.24
C THR A 278 2.57 60.07 13.64
N ALA A 279 3.89 60.02 13.76
CA ALA A 279 4.61 60.32 14.98
C ALA A 279 4.83 61.84 15.14
N PRO A 280 4.79 62.39 16.35
CA PRO A 280 5.48 63.63 16.66
C PRO A 280 6.72 63.37 17.51
N ALA A 281 7.81 64.03 17.11
CA ALA A 281 9.05 64.13 17.86
C ALA A 281 8.93 65.19 18.97
N THR A 282 9.56 64.96 20.12
CA THR A 282 10.31 65.96 20.90
C THR A 282 11.08 65.26 22.03
N SER A 283 12.33 65.68 22.19
CA SER A 283 13.38 65.17 23.08
C SER A 283 13.48 66.03 24.38
N PRO A 284 14.60 66.07 25.13
CA PRO A 284 15.03 65.12 26.16
C PRO A 284 15.22 65.78 27.55
N SER A 285 15.32 65.01 28.65
CA SER A 285 16.01 65.46 29.88
C SER A 285 16.32 64.31 30.84
N SER A 286 17.62 64.21 31.16
CA SER A 286 18.28 63.98 32.48
C SER A 286 17.39 63.54 33.66
N THR A 287 17.78 62.65 34.59
CA THR A 287 19.05 62.66 35.36
C THR A 287 19.11 61.42 36.27
N SER A 288 20.33 60.92 36.49
CA SER A 288 20.92 60.38 37.75
C SER A 288 20.41 59.10 38.44
N SER A 289 21.42 58.26 38.74
CA SER A 289 21.70 57.52 40.00
C SER A 289 20.82 56.32 40.36
N SER A 290 21.31 55.18 40.85
CA SER A 290 22.65 54.71 41.24
C SER A 290 22.49 53.31 41.85
N CYS A 291 23.54 52.46 41.77
CA CYS A 291 23.88 51.36 42.70
C CYS A 291 22.88 50.17 42.77
N THR A 292 23.25 48.90 42.87
CA THR A 292 24.47 48.24 43.36
C THR A 292 24.40 46.76 42.92
N SER A 293 25.48 46.18 42.42
CA SER A 293 25.74 44.73 42.51
C SER A 293 26.35 44.42 43.92
N PRO A 294 26.78 43.20 44.32
CA PRO A 294 26.77 41.90 43.62
C PRO A 294 26.50 40.65 44.53
N ALA A 295 26.58 39.47 43.88
CA ALA A 295 27.29 38.25 44.32
C ALA A 295 26.65 37.16 45.21
N SER A 296 27.11 35.93 44.91
CA SER A 296 27.34 34.74 45.76
C SER A 296 26.26 33.64 45.70
N SER A 297 26.51 32.52 44.99
CA SER A 297 27.22 31.28 45.41
C SER A 297 26.24 30.23 45.95
N ALA A 298 26.03 29.10 45.27
CA ALA A 298 26.82 27.85 45.36
C ALA A 298 26.24 26.83 46.37
N ALA A 299 25.86 25.67 45.82
CA ALA A 299 25.80 24.31 46.41
C ALA A 299 24.85 24.11 47.62
N PRO A 300 24.44 22.87 47.98
CA PRO A 300 25.11 21.57 47.84
C PRO A 300 24.67 20.73 46.64
#